data_AF-A0AAV4HQN4-F1
#
_entry.id   AF-A0AAV4HQN4-F1
#
_cell.length_a   1.000
_cell.length_b   1.000
_cell.length_c   1.000
_cell.angle_alpha   90.00
_cell.angle_beta   90.00
_cell.angle_gamma   90.00
#
_symmetry.space_group_name_H-M   'P 1'
#
loop_
_entity.id
_entity.type
_entity.pdbx_description
1 polymer ?
#
loop_
_entity_poly.entity_id
_entity_poly.type
_entity_poly.pdbx_seq_one_letter_code
_entity_poly.pdbx_strand_id
1 'polypeptide(L)'
;MIQISIINSFILMKRARPGDGRTSVAGNHLRFRTKLAKSLLTATESMTPQRPATVPDTPSVRGTCNPYSPSHMLSRMPGRKRPCYQCAQNGDKMPSGRTRETVYGCKLCNVHLHHGHCYSKYHENLK
;
A
#
# COMPACT_ATOMS: atom_id res chain seq x y z
N MET A 1 -21.30 13.21 -20.85
CA MET A 1 -20.86 14.60 -20.63
C MET A 1 -19.38 14.71 -20.26
N ILE A 2 -18.87 13.94 -19.28
CA ILE A 2 -17.47 14.05 -18.80
C ILE A 2 -16.40 13.76 -19.87
N GLN A 3 -16.61 12.77 -20.73
CA GLN A 3 -15.62 12.45 -21.78
C GLN A 3 -15.47 13.58 -22.80
N ILE A 4 -16.59 14.23 -23.16
CA ILE A 4 -16.61 15.34 -24.11
C ILE A 4 -15.87 16.55 -23.55
N SER A 5 -16.08 16.87 -22.26
CA SER A 5 -15.39 17.99 -21.62
C SER A 5 -13.88 17.74 -21.49
N ILE A 6 -13.45 16.51 -21.21
CA ILE A 6 -12.03 16.12 -21.17
C ILE A 6 -11.38 16.32 -22.54
N ILE A 7 -12.03 15.86 -23.61
CA ILE A 7 -11.54 16.00 -24.98
C ILE A 7 -11.46 17.47 -25.39
N ASN A 8 -12.50 18.25 -25.12
CA ASN A 8 -12.52 19.68 -25.44
C ASN A 8 -11.41 20.44 -24.71
N SER A 9 -11.20 20.14 -23.43
CA SER A 9 -10.13 20.74 -22.62
C SER A 9 -8.74 20.37 -23.15
N PHE A 10 -8.56 19.14 -23.63
CA PHE A 10 -7.31 18.69 -24.24
C PHE A 10 -7.00 19.42 -25.56
N ILE A 11 -8.01 19.63 -26.40
CA ILE A 11 -7.87 20.38 -27.66
C ILE A 11 -7.47 21.83 -27.37
N LEU A 12 -8.09 22.47 -26.37
CA LEU A 12 -7.75 23.83 -25.94
C LEU A 12 -6.31 23.91 -25.42
N MET A 13 -5.89 22.98 -24.57
CA MET A 13 -4.51 22.91 -24.08
C MET A 13 -3.49 22.78 -25.23
N LYS A 14 -3.77 21.92 -26.22
CA LYS A 14 -2.89 21.71 -27.37
C LYS A 14 -2.77 22.98 -28.23
N ARG A 15 -3.88 23.70 -28.42
CA ARG A 15 -3.88 24.99 -29.14
C ARG A 15 -3.13 26.08 -28.40
N ALA A 16 -3.18 26.09 -27.07
CA ALA A 16 -2.44 27.04 -26.23
C ALA A 16 -0.92 26.77 -26.21
N ARG A 17 -0.46 25.59 -26.64
CA ARG A 17 0.97 25.19 -26.65
C ARG A 17 1.38 24.63 -28.01
N PRO A 18 1.48 25.46 -29.06
CA PRO A 18 1.74 25.00 -30.43
C PRO A 18 3.15 24.41 -30.64
N GLY A 19 4.06 24.51 -29.67
CA GLY A 19 5.46 24.04 -29.79
C GLY A 19 5.72 22.57 -29.40
N ASP A 20 4.74 21.84 -28.87
CA ASP A 20 4.95 20.47 -28.35
C ASP A 20 4.78 19.41 -29.47
N GLY A 21 5.60 19.54 -30.52
CA GLY A 21 5.46 18.80 -31.79
C GLY A 21 6.06 17.39 -31.84
N ARG A 22 6.46 16.77 -30.71
CA ARG A 22 7.30 15.55 -30.75
C ARG A 22 6.75 14.32 -30.02
N THR A 23 5.49 14.33 -29.58
CA THR A 23 4.93 13.23 -28.80
C THR A 23 3.61 12.72 -29.37
N SER A 24 3.51 11.40 -29.49
CA SER A 24 2.30 10.67 -29.93
C SER A 24 1.05 11.21 -29.24
N VAL A 25 0.00 11.49 -30.04
CA VAL A 25 -1.28 12.04 -29.57
C VAL A 25 -1.89 11.19 -28.45
N ALA A 26 -1.77 9.86 -28.54
CA ALA A 26 -2.25 8.93 -27.52
C ALA A 26 -1.47 9.04 -26.20
N GLY A 27 -0.14 9.15 -26.27
CA GLY A 27 0.72 9.34 -25.09
C GLY A 27 0.49 10.68 -24.39
N ASN A 28 0.22 11.73 -25.17
CA ASN A 28 -0.09 13.05 -24.65
C ASN A 28 -1.45 13.14 -23.97
N HIS A 29 -2.46 12.43 -24.50
CA HIS A 29 -3.79 12.42 -23.89
C HIS A 29 -3.80 11.68 -22.55
N LEU A 30 -3.08 10.55 -22.44
CA LEU A 30 -2.97 9.83 -21.16
C LEU A 30 -2.26 10.67 -20.09
N ARG A 31 -1.17 11.35 -20.47
CA ARG A 31 -0.46 12.29 -19.57
C ARG A 31 -1.33 13.47 -19.16
N PHE A 32 -2.15 13.99 -20.08
CA PHE A 32 -3.12 15.04 -19.76
C PHE A 32 -4.15 14.55 -18.72
N ARG A 33 -4.77 13.39 -18.94
CA ARG A 33 -5.77 12.83 -18.01
C ARG A 33 -5.19 12.58 -16.62
N THR A 34 -3.97 12.05 -16.54
CA THR A 34 -3.30 11.80 -15.25
C THR A 34 -2.94 13.09 -14.51
N LYS A 35 -2.51 14.15 -15.22
CA LYS A 35 -2.30 15.46 -14.61
C LYS A 35 -3.60 16.09 -14.12
N LEU A 36 -4.65 16.06 -14.94
CA LEU A 36 -5.97 16.57 -14.60
C LEU A 36 -6.53 15.89 -13.35
N ALA A 37 -6.44 14.56 -13.27
CA ALA A 37 -6.87 13.80 -12.10
C ALA A 37 -6.10 14.19 -10.83
N LYS A 38 -4.77 14.35 -10.93
CA LYS A 38 -3.95 14.80 -9.79
C LYS A 38 -4.36 16.19 -9.29
N SER A 39 -4.56 17.14 -10.20
CA SER A 39 -4.96 18.51 -9.84
C SER A 39 -6.33 18.57 -9.17
N LEU A 40 -7.29 17.75 -9.62
CA LEU A 40 -8.61 17.67 -8.98
C LEU A 40 -8.51 17.08 -7.57
N LEU A 41 -7.74 16.00 -7.38
CA LEU A 41 -7.55 15.39 -6.06
C LEU A 41 -6.89 16.36 -5.07
N THR A 42 -5.84 17.06 -5.48
CA THR A 42 -5.18 18.07 -4.62
C THR A 42 -6.10 19.24 -4.28
N ALA A 43 -6.98 19.63 -5.20
CA ALA A 43 -7.95 20.70 -4.94
C ALA A 43 -9.06 20.26 -3.97
N THR A 44 -9.43 18.98 -3.96
CA THR A 44 -10.41 18.46 -3.00
C THR A 44 -9.82 18.30 -1.60
N GLU A 45 -8.55 17.91 -1.48
CA GLU A 45 -7.86 17.76 -0.20
C GLU A 45 -7.65 19.12 0.51
N SER A 46 -7.42 20.19 -0.25
CA SER A 46 -7.29 21.54 0.30
C SER A 46 -8.61 22.21 0.70
N MET A 47 -9.75 21.66 0.27
CA MET A 47 -11.09 22.18 0.56
C MET A 47 -11.76 21.48 1.76
N THR A 48 -11.20 20.37 2.25
CA THR A 48 -11.71 19.69 3.45
C THR A 48 -11.04 20.21 4.72
N PRO A 49 -11.77 20.86 5.66
CA PRO A 49 -11.23 21.15 6.98
C PRO A 49 -10.85 19.82 7.65
N GLN A 50 -9.63 19.75 8.18
CA GLN A 50 -9.06 18.57 8.81
C GLN A 50 -9.99 18.04 9.90
N ARG A 51 -10.76 17.00 9.57
CA ARG A 51 -11.47 16.18 10.55
C ARG A 51 -10.47 15.14 11.06
N PRO A 52 -10.32 14.93 12.37
CA PRO A 52 -9.39 13.92 12.88
C PRO A 52 -9.79 12.54 12.36
N ALA A 53 -8.89 11.94 11.58
CA ALA A 53 -9.11 10.68 10.90
C ALA A 53 -9.31 9.53 11.91
N THR A 54 -10.55 9.09 12.07
CA THR A 54 -10.91 7.78 12.64
C THR A 54 -11.26 6.82 11.49
N VAL A 55 -10.37 6.74 10.51
CA VAL A 55 -10.44 5.74 9.44
C VAL A 55 -9.15 4.94 9.52
N PRO A 56 -9.19 3.62 9.80
CA PRO A 56 -7.99 2.82 9.72
C PRO A 56 -7.49 2.86 8.28
N ASP A 57 -6.23 3.28 8.12
CA ASP A 57 -5.52 3.29 6.85
C ASP A 57 -5.75 1.99 6.09
N THR A 58 -6.55 2.05 5.03
CA THR A 58 -6.31 1.15 3.90
C THR A 58 -4.88 1.43 3.46
N PRO A 59 -3.96 0.45 3.45
CA PRO A 59 -2.56 0.72 3.17
C PRO A 59 -2.44 1.38 1.80
N SER A 60 -1.99 2.63 1.81
CA SER A 60 -1.65 3.37 0.60
C SER A 60 -0.60 2.58 -0.18
N VAL A 61 -0.98 2.00 -1.32
CA VAL A 61 -0.07 1.30 -2.26
C VAL A 61 0.76 2.31 -3.07
N ARG A 62 1.02 3.49 -2.52
CA ARG A 62 1.71 4.59 -3.19
C ARG A 62 2.99 4.95 -2.43
N GLY A 63 3.87 3.96 -2.33
CA GLY A 63 5.20 4.14 -1.77
C GLY A 63 5.97 2.83 -1.80
N THR A 64 7.05 2.81 -2.59
CA THR A 64 8.14 1.82 -2.56
C THR A 64 7.82 0.38 -2.99
N CYS A 65 7.41 0.21 -4.24
CA CYS A 65 7.87 -0.95 -5.01
C CYS A 65 9.36 -0.75 -5.34
N ASN A 66 10.25 -1.14 -4.43
CA ASN A 66 11.64 -1.44 -4.78
C ASN A 66 11.65 -2.86 -5.38
N PRO A 67 12.08 -3.07 -6.64
CA PRO A 67 12.02 -4.37 -7.31
C PRO A 67 13.17 -5.32 -6.94
N TYR A 68 13.95 -5.02 -5.89
CA TYR A 68 15.05 -5.88 -5.45
C TYR A 68 14.87 -6.33 -3.98
N SER A 69 14.47 -7.60 -3.84
CA SER A 69 14.27 -8.45 -2.64
C SER A 69 12.90 -8.38 -1.92
N PRO A 70 12.13 -9.50 -1.86
CA PRO A 70 10.87 -9.61 -1.14
C PRO A 70 11.18 -9.88 0.34
N SER A 71 11.62 -8.85 1.06
CA SER A 71 11.98 -9.02 2.47
C SER A 71 10.71 -9.23 3.30
N HIS A 72 10.41 -10.49 3.59
CA HIS A 72 9.61 -10.84 4.75
C HIS A 72 10.12 -9.98 5.91
N MET A 73 9.21 -9.22 6.52
CA MET A 73 9.51 -8.34 7.65
C MET A 73 8.52 -8.59 8.77
N LEU A 74 9.04 -8.68 9.99
CA LEU A 74 8.21 -8.71 11.19
C LEU A 74 7.60 -7.32 11.40
N SER A 75 6.27 -7.27 11.41
CA SER A 75 5.52 -6.04 11.64
C SER A 75 4.40 -6.29 12.63
N ARG A 76 3.93 -5.23 13.30
CA ARG A 76 2.75 -5.31 14.16
C ARG A 76 1.52 -5.50 13.29
N MET A 77 0.72 -6.52 13.57
CA MET A 77 -0.50 -6.81 12.82
C MET A 77 -1.72 -6.22 13.52
N PRO A 78 -2.67 -5.63 12.78
CA PRO A 78 -3.87 -5.05 13.35
C PRO A 78 -4.81 -6.14 13.89
N GLY A 79 -5.49 -5.87 15.01
CA GLY A 79 -6.50 -6.76 15.59
C GLY A 79 -6.08 -7.45 16.90
N ARG A 80 -6.78 -8.55 17.22
CA ARG A 80 -6.55 -9.34 18.45
C ARG A 80 -5.23 -10.11 18.36
N LYS A 81 -4.56 -10.28 19.51
CA LYS A 81 -3.44 -11.22 19.67
C LYS A 81 -3.83 -12.61 19.18
N ARG A 82 -2.96 -13.25 18.38
CA ARG A 82 -3.14 -14.63 17.90
C ARG A 82 -1.97 -15.50 18.33
N PRO A 83 -2.15 -16.82 18.44
CA PRO A 83 -1.08 -17.74 18.83
C PRO A 83 0.09 -17.67 17.83
N CYS A 84 1.32 -17.70 18.35
CA CYS A 84 2.52 -17.80 17.51
C CYS A 84 2.55 -19.15 16.80
N TYR A 85 2.69 -19.13 15.48
CA TYR A 85 2.69 -20.34 14.66
C TYR A 85 3.85 -21.28 15.03
N GLN A 86 5.06 -20.73 15.18
CA GLN A 86 6.24 -21.53 15.54
C GLN A 86 6.10 -22.16 16.93
N CYS A 87 5.58 -21.44 17.92
CA CYS A 87 5.35 -22.00 19.25
C CYS A 87 4.26 -23.07 19.24
N ALA A 88 3.22 -22.91 18.41
CA ALA A 88 2.20 -23.93 18.22
C ALA A 88 2.80 -25.21 17.63
N GLN A 89 3.70 -25.06 16.64
CA GLN A 89 4.37 -26.19 15.98
C GLN A 89 5.37 -26.90 16.90
N ASN A 90 6.15 -26.15 17.70
CA ASN A 90 7.12 -26.72 18.64
C ASN A 90 6.48 -27.32 19.90
N GLY A 91 5.19 -27.07 20.15
CA GLY A 91 4.54 -27.46 21.40
C GLY A 91 4.91 -26.59 22.61
N ASP A 92 5.50 -25.42 22.39
CA ASP A 92 5.89 -24.46 23.42
C ASP A 92 4.64 -23.80 24.04
N LYS A 93 4.10 -24.46 25.07
CA LYS A 93 2.91 -24.01 25.81
C LYS A 93 3.30 -23.24 27.06
N MET A 94 2.48 -22.27 27.43
CA MET A 94 2.53 -21.62 28.74
C MET A 94 2.14 -22.63 29.84
N PRO A 95 2.48 -22.38 31.11
CA PRO A 95 2.07 -23.24 32.23
C PRO A 95 0.55 -23.48 32.30
N SER A 96 -0.24 -22.56 31.74
CA SER A 96 -1.69 -22.68 31.58
C SER A 96 -2.16 -23.60 30.44
N GLY A 97 -1.23 -24.26 29.73
CA GLY A 97 -1.51 -25.13 28.58
C GLY A 97 -1.82 -24.40 27.27
N ARG A 98 -1.87 -23.06 27.27
CA ARG A 98 -2.13 -22.25 26.06
C ARG A 98 -0.86 -21.92 25.30
N THR A 99 -0.95 -21.83 23.97
CA THR A 99 0.16 -21.34 23.14
C THR A 99 0.39 -19.85 23.37
N ARG A 100 1.66 -19.44 23.41
CA ARG A 100 2.03 -18.03 23.55
C ARG A 100 1.48 -17.19 22.40
N GLU A 101 0.69 -16.17 22.73
CA GLU A 101 0.12 -15.24 21.75
C GLU A 101 1.08 -14.09 21.41
N THR A 102 0.88 -13.47 20.25
CA THR A 102 1.66 -12.32 19.78
C THR A 102 0.80 -11.37 18.92
N VAL A 103 1.17 -10.10 18.89
CA VAL A 103 0.62 -9.08 17.96
C VAL A 103 1.51 -8.94 16.72
N TYR A 104 2.73 -9.46 16.79
CA TYR A 104 3.71 -9.34 15.72
C TYR A 104 3.60 -10.52 14.76
N GLY A 105 3.92 -10.29 13.50
CA GLY A 105 3.81 -11.29 12.45
C GLY A 105 4.43 -10.83 11.15
N CYS A 106 4.50 -11.75 10.18
CA CYS A 106 4.93 -11.43 8.84
C CYS A 106 3.71 -11.02 8.02
N LYS A 107 3.69 -9.78 7.51
CA LYS A 107 2.58 -9.29 6.68
C LYS A 107 2.45 -10.04 5.36
N LEU A 108 3.56 -10.51 4.79
CA LEU A 108 3.56 -11.27 3.53
C LEU A 108 3.02 -12.70 3.73
N CYS A 109 3.40 -13.36 4.83
CA CYS A 109 2.94 -14.72 5.14
C CYS A 109 1.58 -14.77 5.86
N ASN A 110 1.09 -13.63 6.37
CA ASN A 110 -0.09 -13.53 7.23
C ASN A 110 -0.05 -14.46 8.46
N VAL A 111 1.15 -14.69 9.01
CA VAL A 111 1.36 -15.54 10.20
C VAL A 111 1.84 -14.69 11.38
N HIS A 112 1.38 -15.07 12.57
CA HIS A 112 1.78 -14.45 13.84
C HIS A 112 3.01 -15.16 14.38
N LEU A 113 4.07 -14.40 14.65
CA LEU A 113 5.37 -14.90 15.10
C LEU A 113 5.93 -13.98 16.18
N HIS A 114 6.59 -14.54 17.20
CA HIS A 114 7.30 -13.72 18.17
C HIS A 114 8.54 -13.06 17.55
N HIS A 115 8.93 -11.92 18.10
CA HIS A 115 10.16 -11.24 17.73
C HIS A 115 11.39 -12.12 17.99
N GLY A 116 12.35 -12.12 17.07
CA GLY A 116 13.59 -12.89 17.18
C GLY A 116 13.43 -14.33 16.68
N HIS A 117 13.68 -15.30 17.57
CA HIS A 117 13.90 -16.72 17.19
C HIS A 117 12.77 -17.36 16.40
N CYS A 118 11.52 -17.13 16.81
CA CYS A 118 10.35 -17.70 16.12
C CYS A 118 10.22 -17.17 14.69
N TYR A 119 10.52 -15.88 14.51
CA TYR A 119 10.50 -15.25 13.21
C TYR A 119 11.61 -15.76 12.30
N SER A 120 12.85 -15.80 12.80
CA SER A 120 14.01 -16.27 12.03
C SER A 120 13.84 -17.73 11.60
N LYS A 121 13.51 -18.63 12.54
CA LYS A 121 13.28 -20.05 12.24
C LYS A 121 12.22 -20.30 11.17
N TYR A 122 11.11 -19.56 11.25
CA TYR A 122 10.05 -19.71 10.26
C TYR A 122 10.54 -19.29 8.86
N HIS A 123 11.27 -18.18 8.76
CA HIS A 123 11.73 -17.65 7.47
C HIS A 123 13.04 -18.27 6.96
N GLU A 124 13.82 -18.94 7.80
CA GLU A 124 14.94 -19.79 7.39
C GLU A 124 14.48 -20.93 6.49
N ASN A 125 13.32 -21.51 6.78
CA ASN A 125 12.72 -22.58 5.97
C ASN A 125 12.00 -22.08 4.70
N LEU A 126 11.90 -20.76 4.49
CA LEU A 126 11.28 -20.15 3.31
C LEU A 126 12.29 -19.65 2.27
N LYS A 127 13.60 -19.75 2.55
CA LYS A 127 14.68 -19.50 1.58
C LYS A 127 14.90 -20.71 0.67
#